data_AF-A0A3P6GQU5-F1
#
_entry.id   AF-A0A3P6GQU5-F1
#
_cell.length_a   1.000
_cell.length_b   1.000
_cell.length_c   1.000
_cell.angle_alpha   90.00
_cell.angle_beta   90.00
_cell.angle_gamma   90.00
#
_symmetry.space_group_name_H-M   'P 1'
#
loop_
_entity.id
_entity.type
_entity.pdbx_description
1 polymer ?
#
loop_
_entity_poly.entity_id
_entity_poly.type
_entity_poly.pdbx_seq_one_letter_code
_entity_poly.pdbx_strand_id
1 'polypeptide(L)'
;MDPRLQQGAKSGSIDELYSLIDENPYILENIDAVPFINTPLHVAAASGNIEFAMEMLNLKPSFARKLNTSGYSPLHLAVDKGHADFVSWMLKHDHSLACVKGRNGMTPFHSLVIRGNVDLVAECLNVSPECIEDVSVNGRNALHLAVVTDRFEVLQVLTGWIQRTRQRKALKNEFRFLNKEDFSYNTALHLAAHKNDLQACFSFSSAF
;
A
#
# COMPACT_ATOMS: atom_id res chain seq x y z
N MET A 1 -17.69 5.24 -15.09
CA MET A 1 -17.47 3.84 -15.47
C MET A 1 -18.83 3.22 -15.69
N ASP A 2 -18.97 2.36 -16.71
CA ASP A 2 -20.21 1.65 -17.01
C ASP A 2 -20.67 0.82 -15.77
N PRO A 3 -21.95 0.91 -15.34
CA PRO A 3 -22.46 0.14 -14.21
C PRO A 3 -22.34 -1.38 -14.38
N ARG A 4 -22.47 -1.92 -15.60
CA ARG A 4 -22.30 -3.36 -15.88
C ARG A 4 -20.85 -3.77 -15.67
N LEU A 5 -19.90 -2.98 -16.18
CA LEU A 5 -18.48 -3.24 -15.97
C LEU A 5 -18.10 -3.17 -14.48
N GLN A 6 -18.69 -2.22 -13.76
CA GLN A 6 -18.54 -2.14 -12.31
C GLN A 6 -19.10 -3.38 -11.60
N GLN A 7 -20.29 -3.83 -12.01
CA GLN A 7 -20.92 -5.01 -11.42
C GLN A 7 -20.13 -6.28 -11.74
N GLY A 8 -19.71 -6.49 -12.99
CA GLY A 8 -18.85 -7.61 -13.39
C GLY A 8 -17.53 -7.62 -12.62
N ALA A 9 -16.87 -6.47 -12.44
CA ALA A 9 -15.68 -6.37 -11.61
C ALA A 9 -15.93 -6.68 -10.12
N LYS A 10 -17.11 -6.32 -9.61
CA LYS A 10 -17.51 -6.57 -8.22
C LYS A 10 -17.92 -8.03 -7.97
N SER A 11 -18.55 -8.69 -8.93
CA SER A 11 -18.93 -10.11 -8.86
C SER A 11 -17.82 -11.06 -9.30
N GLY A 12 -16.80 -10.55 -10.00
CA GLY A 12 -15.72 -11.35 -10.58
C GLY A 12 -16.08 -11.97 -11.94
N SER A 13 -17.14 -11.51 -12.60
CA SER A 13 -17.60 -12.07 -13.89
C SER A 13 -16.69 -11.64 -15.05
N ILE A 14 -15.86 -12.56 -15.53
CA ILE A 14 -15.03 -12.39 -16.73
C ILE A 14 -15.90 -12.42 -18.01
N ASP A 15 -16.98 -13.21 -18.03
CA ASP A 15 -17.91 -13.26 -19.16
C ASP A 15 -18.58 -11.91 -19.42
N GLU A 16 -19.01 -11.21 -18.36
CA GLU A 16 -19.60 -9.87 -18.48
C GLU A 16 -18.56 -8.84 -18.98
N LEU A 17 -17.30 -8.97 -18.55
CA LEU A 17 -16.20 -8.15 -19.07
C LEU A 17 -16.05 -8.32 -20.58
N TYR A 18 -15.98 -9.57 -21.07
CA TYR A 18 -15.82 -9.84 -22.49
C TYR A 18 -17.05 -9.45 -23.31
N SER A 19 -18.26 -9.67 -22.81
CA SER A 19 -19.49 -9.18 -23.46
C SER A 19 -19.47 -7.66 -23.65
N LEU A 20 -18.95 -6.91 -22.68
CA LEU A 20 -18.84 -5.44 -22.79
C LEU A 20 -17.73 -4.99 -23.74
N ILE A 21 -16.64 -5.76 -23.83
CA ILE A 21 -15.56 -5.51 -24.80
C ILE A 21 -16.06 -5.80 -26.22
N ASP A 22 -16.84 -6.85 -26.42
CA ASP A 22 -17.46 -7.15 -27.72
C ASP A 22 -18.44 -6.06 -28.16
N GLU A 23 -19.25 -5.55 -27.23
CA GLU A 23 -20.15 -4.41 -27.46
C GLU A 23 -19.39 -3.10 -27.75
N ASN A 24 -18.26 -2.87 -27.05
CA ASN A 24 -17.43 -1.69 -27.21
C ASN A 24 -15.92 -2.01 -27.05
N PRO A 25 -15.20 -2.25 -28.15
CA PRO A 25 -13.79 -2.63 -28.11
C PRO A 25 -12.85 -1.58 -27.49
N TYR A 26 -13.30 -0.32 -27.39
CA TYR A 26 -12.52 0.78 -26.84
C TYR A 26 -12.83 1.06 -25.36
N ILE A 27 -13.70 0.27 -24.71
CA ILE A 27 -14.17 0.54 -23.34
C ILE A 27 -13.02 0.69 -22.34
N LEU A 28 -12.00 -0.17 -22.39
CA LEU A 28 -10.85 -0.11 -21.49
C LEU A 28 -9.90 1.04 -21.85
N GLU A 29 -9.71 1.32 -23.14
CA GLU A 29 -8.87 2.43 -23.61
C GLU A 29 -9.43 3.79 -23.19
N ASN A 30 -10.75 3.95 -23.32
CA ASN A 30 -11.45 5.17 -22.90
C ASN A 30 -11.34 5.40 -21.39
N ILE A 31 -11.37 4.33 -20.59
CA ILE A 31 -11.12 4.42 -19.15
C ILE A 31 -9.66 4.79 -18.89
N ASP A 32 -8.71 4.21 -19.63
CA ASP A 32 -7.29 4.50 -19.41
C ASP A 32 -6.89 5.92 -19.83
N ALA A 33 -7.55 6.50 -20.83
CA ALA A 33 -7.31 7.87 -21.25
C ALA A 33 -7.64 8.91 -20.16
N VAL A 34 -8.50 8.58 -19.18
CA VAL A 34 -8.84 9.49 -18.08
C VAL A 34 -7.79 9.38 -16.96
N PRO A 35 -7.06 10.44 -16.59
CA PRO A 35 -5.96 10.35 -15.62
C PRO A 35 -6.38 9.84 -14.23
N PHE A 36 -7.47 10.37 -13.69
CA PHE A 36 -8.01 9.99 -12.38
C PHE A 36 -9.42 9.43 -12.53
N ILE A 37 -9.55 8.12 -12.44
CA ILE A 37 -10.83 7.44 -12.62
C ILE A 37 -10.86 6.13 -11.84
N ASN A 38 -12.04 5.79 -11.32
CA ASN A 38 -12.25 4.48 -10.74
C ASN A 38 -12.32 3.44 -11.86
N THR A 39 -11.30 2.59 -11.97
CA THR A 39 -11.19 1.53 -12.98
C THR A 39 -11.85 0.24 -12.52
N PRO A 40 -12.10 -0.74 -13.41
CA PRO A 40 -12.57 -2.06 -13.02
C PRO A 40 -11.63 -2.74 -12.02
N LEU A 41 -10.31 -2.53 -12.16
CA LEU A 41 -9.32 -3.08 -11.23
C LEU A 41 -9.45 -2.50 -9.81
N HIS A 42 -9.84 -1.23 -9.66
CA HIS A 42 -10.14 -0.67 -8.32
C HIS A 42 -11.30 -1.39 -7.65
N VAL A 43 -12.35 -1.72 -8.42
CA VAL A 43 -13.54 -2.41 -7.92
C VAL A 43 -13.23 -3.86 -7.58
N ALA A 44 -12.50 -4.56 -8.45
CA ALA A 44 -12.04 -5.92 -8.21
C ALA A 44 -11.15 -5.99 -6.95
N ALA A 45 -10.21 -5.05 -6.79
CA ALA A 45 -9.36 -4.95 -5.60
C ALA A 45 -10.16 -4.67 -4.33
N ALA A 46 -11.16 -3.77 -4.37
CA ALA A 46 -12.04 -3.52 -3.24
C ALA A 46 -12.97 -4.70 -2.90
N SER A 47 -13.16 -5.64 -3.84
CA SER A 47 -14.01 -6.82 -3.69
C SER A 47 -13.22 -8.10 -3.44
N GLY A 48 -11.89 -8.08 -3.58
CA GLY A 48 -11.01 -9.24 -3.43
C GLY A 48 -11.03 -10.21 -4.62
N ASN A 49 -11.54 -9.80 -5.78
CA ASN A 49 -11.70 -10.68 -6.94
C ASN A 49 -10.39 -10.84 -7.72
N ILE A 50 -9.57 -11.81 -7.29
CA ILE A 50 -8.23 -12.06 -7.87
C ILE A 50 -8.30 -12.49 -9.33
N GLU A 51 -9.21 -13.40 -9.70
CA GLU A 51 -9.32 -13.91 -11.08
C GLU A 51 -9.66 -12.80 -12.07
N PHE A 52 -10.66 -11.98 -11.74
CA PHE A 52 -11.01 -10.81 -12.55
C PHE A 52 -9.87 -9.79 -12.62
N ALA A 53 -9.18 -9.55 -11.50
CA ALA A 53 -8.04 -8.65 -11.48
C ALA A 53 -6.88 -9.15 -12.34
N MET A 54 -6.62 -10.46 -12.34
CA MET A 54 -5.62 -11.09 -13.19
C MET A 54 -5.94 -10.86 -14.67
N GLU A 55 -7.18 -11.12 -15.06
CA GLU A 55 -7.64 -10.89 -16.43
C GLU A 55 -7.56 -9.42 -16.82
N MET A 56 -7.97 -8.52 -15.94
CA MET A 56 -7.89 -7.08 -16.15
C MET A 56 -6.44 -6.59 -16.30
N LEU A 57 -5.49 -7.16 -15.56
CA LEU A 57 -4.07 -6.84 -15.69
C LEU A 57 -3.48 -7.38 -17.00
N ASN A 58 -3.92 -8.54 -17.49
CA ASN A 58 -3.51 -9.07 -18.79
C ASN A 58 -3.96 -8.14 -19.93
N LEU A 59 -5.19 -7.63 -19.86
CA LEU A 59 -5.75 -6.73 -20.87
C LEU A 59 -5.21 -5.31 -20.75
N LYS A 60 -5.06 -4.80 -19.52
CA LYS A 60 -4.68 -3.41 -19.27
C LYS A 60 -3.76 -3.23 -18.04
N PRO A 61 -2.46 -3.56 -18.16
CA PRO A 61 -1.51 -3.46 -17.06
C PRO A 61 -1.41 -2.07 -16.41
N SER A 62 -1.65 -1.00 -17.17
CA SER A 62 -1.60 0.39 -16.68
C SER A 62 -2.57 0.66 -15.53
N PHE A 63 -3.64 -0.13 -15.40
CA PHE A 63 -4.61 0.01 -14.31
C PHE A 63 -4.03 -0.29 -12.93
N ALA A 64 -2.94 -1.08 -12.83
CA ALA A 64 -2.32 -1.46 -11.56
C ALA A 64 -1.88 -0.24 -10.72
N ARG A 65 -1.43 0.82 -11.40
CA ARG A 65 -0.87 2.03 -10.78
C ARG A 65 -1.78 3.25 -10.85
N LYS A 66 -2.87 3.16 -11.63
CA LYS A 66 -3.79 4.27 -11.83
C LYS A 66 -4.43 4.68 -10.52
N LEU A 67 -4.59 5.98 -10.30
CA LEU A 67 -5.27 6.50 -9.13
C LEU A 67 -6.73 6.81 -9.46
N ASN A 68 -7.65 6.44 -8.59
CA ASN A 68 -9.04 6.90 -8.70
C ASN A 68 -9.19 8.37 -8.28
N THR A 69 -10.41 8.90 -8.37
CA THR A 69 -10.73 10.29 -8.01
C THR A 69 -10.53 10.62 -6.52
N SER A 70 -10.41 9.60 -5.66
CA SER A 70 -10.04 9.77 -4.25
C SER A 70 -8.52 9.73 -4.01
N GLY A 71 -7.74 9.55 -5.08
CA GLY A 71 -6.29 9.45 -5.05
C GLY A 71 -5.76 8.10 -4.59
N TYR A 72 -6.53 7.02 -4.71
CA TYR A 72 -6.11 5.67 -4.31
C TYR A 72 -5.87 4.80 -5.52
N SER A 73 -4.80 3.99 -5.48
CA SER A 73 -4.59 2.90 -6.44
C SER A 73 -5.44 1.68 -6.07
N PRO A 74 -5.57 0.67 -6.95
CA PRO A 74 -6.25 -0.58 -6.60
C PRO A 74 -5.69 -1.23 -5.34
N LEU A 75 -4.36 -1.27 -5.18
CA LEU A 75 -3.73 -1.89 -4.02
C LEU A 75 -4.07 -1.16 -2.70
N HIS A 76 -4.21 0.18 -2.72
CA HIS A 76 -4.71 0.91 -1.54
C HIS A 76 -6.10 0.42 -1.12
N LEU A 77 -6.99 0.19 -2.09
CA LEU A 77 -8.36 -0.24 -1.82
C LEU A 77 -8.40 -1.69 -1.31
N ALA A 78 -7.59 -2.59 -1.85
CA ALA A 78 -7.48 -3.95 -1.33
C ALA A 78 -7.04 -3.96 0.15
N VAL A 79 -6.05 -3.13 0.50
CA VAL A 79 -5.60 -2.95 1.88
C VAL A 79 -6.70 -2.35 2.76
N ASP A 80 -7.40 -1.31 2.28
CA ASP A 80 -8.51 -0.66 2.99
C ASP A 80 -9.65 -1.63 3.33
N LYS A 81 -9.91 -2.58 2.42
CA LYS A 81 -10.97 -3.58 2.53
C LYS A 81 -10.53 -4.87 3.20
N GLY A 82 -9.26 -5.02 3.55
CA GLY A 82 -8.74 -6.18 4.28
C GLY A 82 -8.55 -7.43 3.41
N HIS A 83 -8.46 -7.29 2.09
CA HIS A 83 -8.26 -8.41 1.17
C HIS A 83 -6.79 -8.82 1.10
N ALA A 84 -6.28 -9.45 2.17
CA ALA A 84 -4.87 -9.81 2.32
C ALA A 84 -4.35 -10.68 1.16
N ASP A 85 -5.11 -11.71 0.77
CA ASP A 85 -4.72 -12.61 -0.34
C ASP A 85 -4.57 -11.85 -1.66
N PHE A 86 -5.44 -10.86 -1.91
CA PHE A 86 -5.36 -10.00 -3.09
C PHE A 86 -4.10 -9.14 -3.04
N VAL A 87 -3.78 -8.56 -1.88
CA VAL A 87 -2.57 -7.75 -1.68
C VAL A 87 -1.31 -8.59 -1.92
N SER A 88 -1.21 -9.77 -1.29
CA SER A 88 -0.09 -10.69 -1.47
C SER A 88 0.06 -11.13 -2.92
N TRP A 89 -1.04 -11.45 -3.61
CA TRP A 89 -1.03 -11.78 -5.03
C TRP A 89 -0.53 -10.62 -5.90
N MET A 90 -1.05 -9.41 -5.69
CA MET A 90 -0.69 -8.23 -6.48
C MET A 90 0.78 -7.82 -6.27
N LEU A 91 1.31 -7.95 -5.05
CA LEU A 91 2.73 -7.69 -4.74
C LEU A 91 3.66 -8.75 -5.32
N LYS A 92 3.22 -10.00 -5.43
CA LYS A 92 3.98 -11.04 -6.15
C LYS A 92 4.05 -10.76 -7.65
N HIS A 93 3.01 -10.15 -8.21
CA HIS A 93 2.98 -9.74 -9.61
C HIS A 93 3.89 -8.54 -9.88
N ASP A 94 3.81 -7.50 -9.05
CA ASP A 94 4.70 -6.33 -9.10
C ASP A 94 4.91 -5.75 -7.69
N HIS A 95 6.07 -6.02 -7.11
CA HIS A 95 6.41 -5.62 -5.75
C HIS A 95 6.43 -4.10 -5.56
N SER A 96 6.78 -3.36 -6.62
CA SER A 96 6.89 -1.91 -6.57
C SER A 96 5.53 -1.19 -6.55
N LEU A 97 4.42 -1.94 -6.62
CA LEU A 97 3.08 -1.41 -6.32
C LEU A 97 2.93 -0.98 -4.86
N ALA A 98 3.73 -1.55 -3.94
CA ALA A 98 3.78 -1.13 -2.53
C ALA A 98 4.18 0.35 -2.35
N CYS A 99 4.89 0.92 -3.34
CA CYS A 99 5.43 2.28 -3.34
C CYS A 99 4.58 3.31 -4.12
N VAL A 100 3.42 2.90 -4.68
CA VAL A 100 2.59 3.82 -5.48
C VAL A 100 2.04 4.93 -4.59
N LYS A 101 2.42 6.18 -4.85
CA LYS A 101 1.98 7.33 -4.06
C LYS A 101 0.58 7.77 -4.47
N GLY A 102 -0.36 7.62 -3.55
CA GLY A 102 -1.72 8.13 -3.65
C GLY A 102 -1.90 9.48 -2.94
N ARG A 103 -3.12 9.71 -2.46
CA ARG A 103 -3.52 10.92 -1.74
C ARG A 103 -2.60 11.17 -0.54
N ASN A 104 -2.18 12.41 -0.36
CA ASN A 104 -1.25 12.84 0.70
C ASN A 104 0.11 12.11 0.65
N GLY A 105 0.53 11.60 -0.51
CA GLY A 105 1.78 10.86 -0.67
C GLY A 105 1.79 9.52 0.08
N MET A 106 0.61 9.06 0.53
CA MET A 106 0.46 7.76 1.18
C MET A 106 0.67 6.66 0.15
N THR A 107 1.27 5.55 0.56
CA THR A 107 1.49 4.38 -0.29
C THR A 107 0.65 3.22 0.24
N PRO A 108 0.42 2.15 -0.52
CA PRO A 108 -0.25 0.96 0.00
C PRO A 108 0.47 0.39 1.22
N PHE A 109 1.80 0.46 1.28
CA PHE A 109 2.57 0.07 2.46
C PHE A 109 2.23 0.93 3.69
N HIS A 110 2.11 2.25 3.53
CA HIS A 110 1.64 3.11 4.61
C HIS A 110 0.22 2.73 5.07
N SER A 111 -0.68 2.37 4.14
CA SER A 111 -2.01 1.87 4.48
C SER A 111 -1.95 0.56 5.26
N LEU A 112 -1.04 -0.38 4.93
CA LEU A 112 -0.83 -1.63 5.67
C LEU A 112 -0.44 -1.34 7.11
N VAL A 113 0.51 -0.42 7.30
CA VAL A 113 0.98 0.00 8.63
C VAL A 113 -0.17 0.57 9.45
N ILE A 114 -0.97 1.47 8.88
CA ILE A 114 -2.13 2.09 9.57
C ILE A 114 -3.22 1.06 9.90
N ARG A 115 -3.45 0.09 9.02
CA ARG A 115 -4.44 -0.98 9.23
C ARG A 115 -4.01 -1.97 10.31
N GLY A 116 -2.70 -2.14 10.53
CA GLY A 116 -2.17 -2.94 11.63
C GLY A 116 -2.03 -4.43 11.33
N ASN A 117 -2.09 -4.85 10.06
CA ASN A 117 -1.91 -6.26 9.70
C ASN A 117 -0.41 -6.62 9.71
N VAL A 118 0.04 -7.16 10.84
CA VAL A 118 1.45 -7.49 11.14
C VAL A 118 2.06 -8.43 10.10
N ASP A 119 1.35 -9.51 9.76
CA ASP A 119 1.85 -10.53 8.82
C ASP A 119 2.01 -9.95 7.41
N LEU A 120 1.02 -9.17 6.97
CA LEU A 120 1.05 -8.57 5.63
C LEU A 120 2.08 -7.43 5.52
N VAL A 121 2.33 -6.70 6.61
CA VAL A 121 3.46 -5.74 6.68
C VAL A 121 4.78 -6.49 6.56
N ALA A 122 4.96 -7.61 7.28
CA ALA A 122 6.18 -8.41 7.21
C ALA A 122 6.38 -9.03 5.81
N GLU A 123 5.32 -9.56 5.20
CA GLU A 123 5.34 -10.06 3.81
C GLU A 123 5.74 -8.94 2.84
N CYS A 124 5.10 -7.77 2.93
CA CYS A 124 5.39 -6.64 2.06
C CYS A 124 6.85 -6.19 2.18
N LEU A 125 7.42 -6.12 3.39
CA LEU A 125 8.83 -5.79 3.60
C LEU A 125 9.80 -6.83 3.04
N ASN A 126 9.40 -8.10 2.97
CA ASN A 126 10.23 -9.15 2.38
C ASN A 126 10.23 -9.08 0.85
N VAL A 127 9.08 -8.72 0.25
CA VAL A 127 8.90 -8.69 -1.21
C VAL A 127 9.30 -7.33 -1.81
N SER A 128 9.07 -6.23 -1.09
CA SER A 128 9.42 -4.85 -1.47
C SER A 128 10.14 -4.14 -0.31
N PRO A 129 11.41 -4.45 -0.02
CA PRO A 129 12.18 -3.77 1.03
C PRO A 129 12.21 -2.23 0.90
N GLU A 130 12.21 -1.72 -0.33
CA GLU A 130 12.28 -0.30 -0.67
C GLU A 130 11.08 0.51 -0.17
N CYS A 131 9.92 -0.12 0.05
CA CYS A 131 8.70 0.58 0.50
C CYS A 131 8.85 1.19 1.89
N ILE A 132 9.81 0.70 2.69
CA ILE A 132 10.09 1.27 4.01
C ILE A 132 10.60 2.71 3.91
N GLU A 133 11.28 3.09 2.83
CA GLU A 133 11.90 4.42 2.67
C GLU A 133 10.90 5.52 2.31
N ASP A 134 9.68 5.15 1.92
CA ASP A 134 8.68 6.11 1.51
C ASP A 134 8.23 7.03 2.65
N VAL A 135 7.87 8.26 2.27
CA VAL A 135 7.33 9.27 3.16
C VAL A 135 6.07 9.89 2.56
N SER A 136 5.11 10.18 3.43
CA SER A 136 3.94 10.99 3.11
C SER A 136 4.31 12.45 2.81
N VAL A 137 3.33 13.24 2.35
CA VAL A 137 3.51 14.69 2.12
C VAL A 137 3.94 15.47 3.36
N ASN A 138 3.66 14.97 4.57
CA ASN A 138 4.07 15.60 5.82
C ASN A 138 5.46 15.14 6.29
N GLY A 139 6.18 14.38 5.47
CA GLY A 139 7.49 13.82 5.81
C GLY A 139 7.44 12.59 6.73
N ARG A 140 6.25 12.08 7.06
CA ARG A 140 6.08 10.90 7.92
C ARG A 140 6.35 9.62 7.15
N ASN A 141 7.26 8.79 7.68
CA ASN A 141 7.51 7.42 7.24
C ASN A 141 6.64 6.40 8.03
N ALA A 142 6.82 5.11 7.74
CA ALA A 142 6.11 4.01 8.41
C ALA A 142 6.22 4.01 9.94
N LEU A 143 7.36 4.37 10.54
CA LEU A 143 7.52 4.42 12.00
C LEU A 143 6.64 5.50 12.63
N HIS A 144 6.60 6.70 12.02
CA HIS A 144 5.73 7.77 12.49
C HIS A 144 4.26 7.33 12.46
N LEU A 145 3.85 6.68 11.37
CA LEU A 145 2.48 6.23 11.20
C LEU A 145 2.11 5.15 12.21
N ALA A 146 2.99 4.18 12.46
CA ALA A 146 2.77 3.15 13.46
C ALA A 146 2.56 3.75 14.86
N VAL A 147 3.38 4.72 15.27
CA VAL A 147 3.26 5.42 16.56
C VAL A 147 2.00 6.29 16.64
N VAL A 148 1.71 7.06 15.58
CA VAL A 148 0.53 7.96 15.58
C VAL A 148 -0.77 7.17 15.61
N THR A 149 -0.80 5.98 15.01
CA THR A 149 -1.99 5.12 14.92
C THR A 149 -2.02 3.98 15.94
N ASP A 150 -1.14 4.00 16.94
CA ASP A 150 -1.10 3.03 18.04
C ASP A 150 -0.95 1.57 17.55
N ARG A 151 -0.13 1.36 16.52
CA ARG A 151 0.16 0.06 15.91
C ARG A 151 1.48 -0.48 16.43
N PHE A 152 1.47 -0.87 17.70
CA PHE A 152 2.66 -1.27 18.42
C PHE A 152 3.33 -2.53 17.84
N GLU A 153 2.56 -3.56 17.52
CA GLU A 153 3.08 -4.81 16.96
C GLU A 153 3.70 -4.58 15.57
N VAL A 154 3.10 -3.69 14.77
CA VAL A 154 3.68 -3.26 13.50
C VAL A 154 4.97 -2.48 13.73
N LEU A 155 5.02 -1.60 14.74
CA LEU A 155 6.23 -0.89 15.10
C LEU A 155 7.36 -1.87 15.45
N GLN A 156 7.08 -2.93 16.21
CA GLN A 156 8.05 -3.99 16.50
C GLN A 156 8.52 -4.73 15.25
N VAL A 157 7.62 -5.02 14.30
CA VAL A 157 8.02 -5.62 13.01
C VAL A 157 8.94 -4.68 12.25
N LEU A 158 8.63 -3.38 12.18
CA LEU A 158 9.44 -2.40 11.48
C LEU A 158 10.83 -2.26 12.11
N THR A 159 10.92 -2.03 13.41
CA THR A 159 12.21 -1.89 14.13
C THR A 159 13.01 -3.20 14.09
N GLY A 160 12.36 -4.34 14.30
CA GLY A 160 13.00 -5.65 14.22
C GLY A 160 13.45 -6.02 12.80
N TRP A 161 12.77 -5.56 11.75
CA TRP A 161 13.21 -5.74 10.36
C TRP A 161 14.47 -4.91 10.07
N ILE A 162 14.51 -3.65 10.53
CA ILE A 162 15.68 -2.76 10.40
C ILE A 162 16.91 -3.36 11.11
N GLN A 163 16.74 -3.82 12.35
CA GLN A 163 17.81 -4.46 13.12
C GLN A 163 18.37 -5.71 12.42
N ARG A 164 17.52 -6.49 11.73
CA ARG A 164 17.95 -7.67 11.00
C ARG A 164 18.66 -7.33 9.69
N THR A 165 18.22 -6.30 8.97
CA THR A 165 18.86 -5.86 7.73
C THR A 165 20.20 -5.14 7.97
N ARG A 166 20.39 -4.53 9.15
CA ARG A 166 21.67 -3.98 9.66
C ARG A 166 22.86 -4.93 9.49
N GLN A 167 22.66 -6.23 9.67
CA GLN A 167 23.75 -7.22 9.60
C GLN A 167 24.25 -7.49 8.17
N ARG A 168 23.53 -7.04 7.13
CA ARG A 168 23.76 -7.48 5.74
C ARG A 168 24.38 -6.44 4.81
N LYS A 169 24.24 -5.13 5.08
CA LYS A 169 24.97 -3.97 4.49
C LYS A 169 24.17 -2.69 4.80
N ALA A 170 24.88 -1.58 5.08
CA ALA A 170 24.40 -0.18 5.12
C ALA A 170 23.91 0.44 6.46
N LEU A 171 24.83 0.68 7.40
CA LEU A 171 24.62 1.50 8.62
C LEU A 171 24.11 2.94 8.35
N LYS A 172 24.40 3.53 7.18
CA LYS A 172 24.01 4.91 6.86
C LYS A 172 22.51 5.08 6.58
N ASN A 173 21.82 4.04 6.13
CA ASN A 173 20.39 4.13 5.78
C ASN A 173 19.50 3.96 7.02
N GLU A 174 19.91 3.11 7.97
CA GLU A 174 19.25 2.90 9.26
C GLU A 174 19.12 4.20 10.07
N PHE A 175 20.24 4.92 10.25
CA PHE A 175 20.25 6.18 11.01
C PHE A 175 19.33 7.23 10.38
N ARG A 176 19.33 7.33 9.04
CA ARG A 176 18.46 8.27 8.31
C ARG A 176 16.99 7.93 8.45
N PHE A 177 16.65 6.65 8.55
CA PHE A 177 15.28 6.19 8.63
C PHE A 177 14.71 6.34 10.05
N LEU A 178 15.43 5.85 11.08
CA LEU A 178 15.03 5.94 12.49
C LEU A 178 14.92 7.40 12.96
N ASN A 179 15.86 8.24 12.55
CA ASN A 179 15.90 9.65 12.89
C ASN A 179 15.28 10.55 11.81
N LYS A 180 14.49 9.99 10.90
CA LYS A 180 13.75 10.83 9.95
C LYS A 180 12.81 11.74 10.73
N GLU A 181 12.90 13.04 10.47
CA GLU A 181 11.95 14.02 11.00
C GLU A 181 10.80 14.23 10.00
N ASP A 182 9.59 14.34 10.54
CA ASP A 182 8.45 14.91 9.84
C ASP A 182 8.59 16.44 9.69
N PHE A 183 7.66 17.10 8.99
CA PHE A 183 7.73 18.55 8.76
C PHE A 183 7.50 19.39 10.03
N SER A 184 7.13 18.77 11.15
CA SER A 184 7.09 19.41 12.46
C SER A 184 8.34 19.13 13.29
N TYR A 185 9.42 18.64 12.66
CA TYR A 185 10.69 18.29 13.28
C TYR A 185 10.59 17.17 14.33
N ASN A 186 9.53 16.35 14.27
CA ASN A 186 9.39 15.21 15.15
C ASN A 186 9.89 13.95 14.46
N THR A 187 10.76 13.20 15.14
CA THR A 187 10.98 11.79 14.80
C THR A 187 9.86 10.92 15.36
N ALA A 188 9.76 9.67 14.93
CA ALA A 188 8.81 8.72 15.51
C ALA A 188 8.99 8.54 17.03
N LEU A 189 10.24 8.62 17.53
CA LEU A 189 10.53 8.59 18.97
C LEU A 189 10.02 9.84 19.71
N HIS A 190 10.16 11.03 19.11
CA HIS A 190 9.59 12.26 19.69
C HIS A 190 8.07 12.13 19.85
N LEU A 191 7.38 11.58 18.84
CA LEU A 191 5.93 11.34 18.90
C LEU A 191 5.56 10.31 19.96
N ALA A 192 6.32 9.22 20.10
CA ALA A 192 6.08 8.20 21.12
C ALA A 192 6.23 8.77 22.54
N ALA A 193 7.29 9.53 22.78
CA ALA A 193 7.54 10.20 24.05
C ALA A 193 6.45 11.22 24.39
N HIS A 194 6.01 12.02 23.41
CA HIS A 194 4.94 13.00 23.61
C HIS A 194 3.59 12.34 23.96
N LYS A 195 3.30 11.17 23.40
CA LYS A 195 2.11 10.36 23.72
C LYS A 195 2.22 9.61 25.05
N ASN A 196 3.37 9.67 25.73
CA ASN A 196 3.70 8.84 26.89
C ASN A 196 3.55 7.32 26.60
N ASP A 197 3.83 6.92 25.36
CA ASP A 197 3.79 5.52 24.93
C ASP A 197 5.13 4.85 25.26
N LEU A 198 5.22 4.33 26.49
CA LEU A 198 6.41 3.65 26.97
C LEU A 198 6.77 2.44 26.11
N GLN A 199 5.77 1.70 25.61
CA GLN A 199 6.01 0.51 24.79
C GLN A 199 6.71 0.91 23.47
N ALA A 200 6.18 1.92 22.77
CA ALA A 200 6.81 2.43 21.56
C ALA A 200 8.22 2.98 21.83
N CYS A 201 8.42 3.73 22.92
CA CYS A 201 9.74 4.21 23.34
C CYS A 201 10.75 3.06 23.53
N PHE A 202 10.36 1.97 24.19
CA PHE A 202 11.22 0.80 24.36
C PHE A 202 11.54 0.09 23.04
N SER A 203 10.63 0.12 22.05
CA SER A 203 10.91 -0.46 20.74
C SER A 203 12.04 0.26 20.01
N PHE A 204 12.15 1.59 20.18
CA PHE A 204 13.26 2.36 19.64
C PHE A 204 14.57 2.17 20.41
N SER A 205 14.54 2.02 21.74
CA SER A 205 15.77 1.83 22.53
C SER A 205 16.49 0.52 22.19
N SER A 206 15.75 -0.51 21.76
CA SER A 206 16.34 -1.75 21.25
C SER A 206 16.98 -1.62 19.85
N ALA A 207 16.63 -0.56 19.11
CA ALA A 207 17.07 -0.32 17.73
C ALA A 207 18.30 0.59 17.60
N PHE A 208 18.71 1.27 18.67
CA PHE A 208 19.98 1.99 18.76
C PHE A 208 21.07 1.09 19.36
#